data_AF-A0A7V9KLN0-F1
#
_entry.id   AF-A0A7V9KLN0-F1
#
_cell.length_a   1.000
_cell.length_b   1.000
_cell.length_c   1.000
_cell.angle_alpha   90.00
_cell.angle_beta   90.00
_cell.angle_gamma   90.00
#
_symmetry.space_group_name_H-M   'P 1'
#
loop_
_entity.id
_entity.type
_entity.pdbx_description
1 polymer ?
#
loop_
_entity_poly.entity_id
_entity_poly.type
_entity_poly.pdbx_seq_one_letter_code
_entity_poly.pdbx_strand_id
1 'polypeptide(L)'
;MSFLDRFRRKKEDEASRFARLSKTGRITEGSVLDIKSDDQDHIRHVFYTYNIAGVEYESSQTLTEEQTARPAGYAPGSGIVVRYDPRQPGNSIVV
;
A
#
# COMPACT_ATOMS: atom_id res chain seq x y z
N MET A 1 9.92 -35.69 5.95
CA MET A 1 9.25 -34.41 6.26
C MET A 1 10.24 -33.56 7.05
N SER A 2 10.83 -32.56 6.41
CA SER A 2 11.97 -31.79 6.96
C SER A 2 11.52 -30.83 8.06
N PHE A 3 12.24 -30.79 9.18
CA PHE A 3 12.00 -29.89 10.32
C PHE A 3 12.06 -28.39 9.96
N LEU A 4 12.63 -28.05 8.81
CA LEU A 4 12.78 -26.68 8.32
C LEU A 4 11.49 -26.07 7.72
N ASP A 5 10.48 -26.89 7.38
CA ASP A 5 9.21 -26.37 6.84
C ASP A 5 8.37 -25.65 7.91
N ARG A 6 8.61 -25.96 9.20
CA ARG A 6 7.91 -25.35 10.34
C ARG A 6 8.30 -23.88 10.59
N PHE A 7 9.43 -23.43 10.05
CA PHE A 7 9.88 -22.03 10.12
C PHE A 7 9.52 -21.20 8.88
N ARG A 8 8.85 -21.81 7.89
CA ARG A 8 8.36 -21.10 6.72
C ARG A 8 7.20 -20.20 7.14
N ARG A 9 7.50 -18.91 7.40
CA ARG A 9 6.47 -17.86 7.55
C ARG A 9 5.48 -18.03 6.40
N LYS A 10 4.22 -18.33 6.72
CA LYS A 10 3.15 -18.24 5.73
C LYS A 10 3.23 -16.85 5.12
N LYS A 11 3.47 -16.77 3.82
CA LYS A 11 3.36 -15.53 3.06
C LYS A 11 1.91 -15.10 3.21
N GLU A 12 1.66 -14.06 4.02
CA GLU A 12 0.33 -13.49 4.19
C GLU A 12 -0.14 -13.05 2.80
N ASP A 13 -1.35 -13.46 2.44
CA ASP A 13 -1.94 -13.07 1.17
C ASP A 13 -2.16 -11.55 1.14
N GLU A 14 -2.02 -10.93 -0.02
CA GLU A 14 -2.10 -9.47 -0.14
C GLU A 14 -3.48 -8.94 0.26
N ALA A 15 -4.54 -9.68 -0.06
CA ALA A 15 -5.90 -9.36 0.38
C ALA A 15 -6.06 -9.46 1.91
N SER A 16 -5.44 -10.46 2.53
CA SER A 16 -5.45 -10.62 3.99
C SER A 16 -4.70 -9.47 4.68
N ARG A 17 -3.55 -9.08 4.14
CA ARG A 17 -2.76 -7.92 4.59
C ARG A 17 -3.57 -6.63 4.48
N PHE A 18 -4.19 -6.39 3.32
CA PHE A 18 -5.04 -5.22 3.10
C PHE A 18 -6.19 -5.18 4.09
N ALA A 19 -6.98 -6.25 4.20
CA ALA A 19 -8.11 -6.33 5.14
C ALA A 19 -7.71 -6.11 6.60
N ARG A 20 -6.53 -6.59 7.01
CA ARG A 20 -5.98 -6.37 8.34
C ARG A 20 -5.61 -4.91 8.58
N LEU A 21 -4.88 -4.29 7.65
CA LEU A 21 -4.45 -2.89 7.75
C LEU A 21 -5.62 -1.90 7.64
N SER A 22 -6.62 -2.21 6.81
CA SER A 22 -7.85 -1.40 6.72
C SER A 22 -8.59 -1.33 8.05
N LYS A 23 -8.55 -2.40 8.86
CA LYS A 23 -9.19 -2.46 10.18
C LYS A 23 -8.33 -1.92 11.32
N THR A 24 -7.03 -2.19 11.30
CA THR A 24 -6.14 -2.00 12.47
C THR A 24 -5.03 -0.97 12.28
N GLY A 25 -4.73 -0.57 11.04
CA GLY A 25 -3.68 0.39 10.73
C GLY A 25 -4.02 1.79 11.25
N ARG A 26 -2.99 2.58 11.56
CA ARG A 26 -3.13 4.02 11.83
C ARG A 26 -3.20 4.78 10.53
N ILE A 27 -3.91 5.90 10.53
CA ILE A 27 -4.06 6.77 9.37
C ILE A 27 -2.98 7.86 9.41
N THR A 28 -2.39 8.15 8.27
CA THR A 28 -1.58 9.34 8.03
C THR A 28 -1.86 9.87 6.63
N GLU A 29 -1.41 11.08 6.37
CA GLU A 29 -1.43 11.68 5.05
C GLU A 29 -0.17 11.29 4.29
N GLY A 30 -0.32 11.12 2.98
CA GLY A 30 0.77 10.85 2.05
C GLY A 30 0.55 11.60 0.74
N SER A 31 1.50 11.47 -0.16
CA SER A 31 1.42 12.02 -1.51
C SER A 31 1.80 10.96 -2.53
N VAL A 32 1.12 10.96 -3.67
CA VAL A 32 1.49 10.12 -4.81
C VAL A 32 2.78 10.65 -5.41
N LEU A 33 3.78 9.77 -5.49
CA LEU A 33 5.04 10.03 -6.15
C LEU A 33 4.93 9.78 -7.64
N ASP A 34 4.43 8.61 -8.01
CA ASP A 34 4.34 8.17 -9.41
C ASP A 34 3.24 7.11 -9.59
N ILE A 35 2.85 6.87 -10.83
CA ILE A 35 1.87 5.86 -11.21
C ILE A 35 2.40 5.00 -12.34
N LYS A 36 1.99 3.72 -12.33
CA LYS A 36 2.19 2.82 -13.45
C LYS A 36 0.85 2.41 -14.03
N SER A 37 0.64 2.80 -15.28
CA SER A 37 -0.51 2.40 -16.08
C SER A 37 -0.29 1.05 -16.78
N ASP A 38 -1.38 0.36 -17.08
CA ASP A 38 -1.44 -0.79 -17.99
C ASP A 38 -1.37 -0.33 -19.47
N ASP A 39 -1.33 -1.28 -20.40
CA ASP A 39 -1.36 -1.03 -21.86
C ASP A 39 -2.64 -0.30 -22.31
N GLN A 40 -3.69 -0.31 -21.48
CA GLN A 40 -4.97 0.37 -21.68
C GLN A 40 -5.07 1.72 -20.95
N ASP A 41 -3.95 2.26 -20.46
CA ASP A 41 -3.86 3.51 -19.70
C ASP A 41 -4.64 3.52 -18.37
N HIS A 42 -4.96 2.34 -17.86
CA HIS A 42 -5.56 2.19 -16.52
C HIS A 42 -4.47 2.18 -15.45
N ILE A 43 -4.59 3.06 -14.46
CA ILE A 43 -3.66 3.10 -13.32
C ILE A 43 -3.74 1.78 -12.55
N ARG A 44 -2.68 0.97 -12.62
CA ARG A 44 -2.60 -0.34 -11.95
C ARG A 44 -1.79 -0.29 -10.67
N HIS A 45 -0.77 0.55 -10.64
CA HIS A 45 0.16 0.64 -9.53
C HIS A 45 0.39 2.09 -9.16
N VAL A 46 0.47 2.36 -7.86
CA VAL A 46 0.78 3.67 -7.31
C VAL A 46 2.04 3.58 -6.46
N PHE A 47 2.93 4.54 -6.63
CA PHE A 47 4.07 4.79 -5.77
C PHE A 47 3.77 6.02 -4.94
N TYR A 48 3.99 5.96 -3.64
CA TYR A 48 3.62 7.03 -2.74
C TYR A 48 4.58 7.18 -1.58
N THR A 49 4.64 8.41 -1.06
CA THR A 49 5.39 8.78 0.13
C THR A 49 4.45 9.13 1.27
N TYR A 50 4.87 8.87 2.51
CA TYR A 50 4.20 9.32 3.72
C TYR A 50 5.22 9.54 4.84
N ASN A 51 4.93 10.50 5.72
CA ASN A 51 5.81 10.82 6.85
C ASN A 51 5.27 10.27 8.16
N ILE A 52 6.15 9.67 8.98
CA ILE A 52 5.86 9.24 10.34
C ILE A 52 6.98 9.72 11.25
N ALA A 53 6.66 10.62 12.18
CA ALA A 53 7.59 11.13 13.18
C ALA A 53 8.91 11.67 12.58
N GLY A 54 8.83 12.34 11.43
CA GLY A 54 9.99 12.93 10.74
C GLY A 54 10.73 11.96 9.82
N VAL A 55 10.33 10.69 9.76
CA VAL A 55 10.87 9.71 8.81
C VAL A 55 9.94 9.60 7.61
N GLU A 56 10.49 9.85 6.43
CA GLU A 56 9.80 9.64 5.16
C GLU A 56 9.89 8.16 4.74
N TYR A 57 8.74 7.59 4.41
CA TYR A 57 8.62 6.24 3.89
C TYR A 57 8.11 6.30 2.47
N GLU A 58 8.71 5.50 1.60
CA GLU A 58 8.24 5.28 0.25
C GLU A 58 7.71 3.85 0.14
N SER A 59 6.56 3.69 -0.51
CA SER A 59 5.93 2.40 -0.72
C SER A 59 5.19 2.36 -2.05
N SER A 60 4.89 1.15 -2.50
CA SER A 60 4.17 0.91 -3.73
C SER A 60 3.03 -0.09 -3.51
N GLN A 61 1.93 0.10 -4.24
CA GLN A 61 0.77 -0.76 -4.12
C GLN A 61 0.05 -0.92 -5.45
N THR A 62 -0.40 -2.15 -5.71
CA THR A 62 -1.35 -2.45 -6.78
C THR A 62 -2.75 -2.01 -6.34
N LEU A 63 -3.38 -1.15 -7.14
CA LEU A 63 -4.72 -0.66 -6.85
C LEU A 63 -5.76 -1.77 -7.03
N THR A 64 -6.80 -1.73 -6.20
CA THR A 64 -7.98 -2.57 -6.41
C THR A 64 -8.78 -2.08 -7.61
N GLU A 65 -9.71 -2.90 -8.12
CA GLU A 65 -10.59 -2.49 -9.22
C GLU A 65 -11.42 -1.24 -8.87
N GLU A 66 -11.88 -1.13 -7.61
CA GLU A 66 -12.61 0.05 -7.12
C GLU A 66 -11.74 1.31 -7.06
N GLN A 67 -10.47 1.18 -6.70
CA GLN A 67 -9.51 2.29 -6.70
C GLN A 67 -9.14 2.70 -8.13
N THR A 68 -9.00 1.73 -9.04
CA THR A 68 -8.74 1.95 -10.46
C THR A 68 -9.87 2.74 -11.13
N ALA A 69 -11.12 2.58 -10.65
CA ALA A 69 -12.27 3.37 -11.13
C ALA A 69 -12.23 4.86 -10.73
N ARG A 70 -11.30 5.27 -9.85
CA ARG A 70 -11.14 6.66 -9.37
C ARG A 70 -9.71 7.20 -9.63
N PRO A 71 -9.23 7.25 -10.88
CA PRO A 71 -7.84 7.54 -11.19
C PRO A 71 -7.40 8.97 -10.81
N ALA A 72 -8.32 9.94 -10.82
CA ALA A 72 -8.02 11.34 -10.51
C ALA A 72 -7.46 11.54 -9.08
N GLY A 73 -7.85 10.69 -8.13
CA GLY A 73 -7.33 10.73 -6.76
C GLY A 73 -5.90 10.21 -6.63
N TYR A 74 -5.39 9.50 -7.64
CA TYR A 74 -4.08 8.87 -7.63
C TYR A 74 -3.10 9.49 -8.63
N ALA A 75 -3.40 10.66 -9.21
CA ALA A 75 -2.44 11.35 -10.06
C ALA A 75 -1.18 11.75 -9.26
N PRO A 76 0.01 11.79 -9.88
CA PRO A 76 1.24 12.28 -9.22
C PRO A 76 1.05 13.66 -8.58
N GLY A 77 1.49 13.80 -7.34
CA GLY A 77 1.30 14.99 -6.51
C GLY A 77 -0.04 15.07 -5.76
N SER A 78 -1.00 14.18 -6.04
CA SER A 78 -2.25 14.11 -5.28
C SER A 78 -2.00 13.70 -3.83
N GLY A 79 -2.73 14.34 -2.91
CA GLY A 79 -2.76 13.94 -1.50
C GLY A 79 -3.59 12.68 -1.33
N ILE A 80 -3.04 11.70 -0.62
CA ILE A 80 -3.68 10.41 -0.36
C ILE A 80 -3.72 10.10 1.12
N VAL A 81 -4.63 9.20 1.49
CA VAL A 81 -4.73 8.68 2.85
C VAL A 81 -4.03 7.32 2.91
N VAL A 82 -3.01 7.23 3.76
CA VAL A 82 -2.23 6.00 3.95
C VAL A 82 -2.58 5.39 5.30
N ARG A 83 -2.85 4.09 5.31
CA ARG A 83 -2.92 3.29 6.54
C ARG A 83 -1.66 2.46 6.71
N TYR A 84 -1.05 2.54 7.87
CA TYR A 84 0.19 1.82 8.18
C TYR A 84 0.09 1.04 9.50
N ASP A 85 0.93 0.01 9.65
CA ASP A 85 1.10 -0.69 10.92
C ASP A 85 2.04 0.11 11.84
N PRO A 86 1.59 0.61 13.00
CA PRO A 86 2.46 1.37 13.90
C PRO A 86 3.63 0.56 14.47
N ARG A 87 3.56 -0.78 14.45
CA ARG A 87 4.67 -1.66 14.87
C ARG A 87 5.66 -1.92 13.73
N GLN A 88 5.22 -1.74 12.49
CA GLN A 88 6.03 -1.91 11.29
C GLN A 88 5.65 -0.82 10.26
N PRO A 89 6.15 0.42 10.41
CA PRO A 89 5.69 1.56 9.62
C PRO A 89 5.81 1.41 8.10
N GLY A 90 6.78 0.62 7.62
CA GLY A 90 6.92 0.30 6.19
C GLY A 90 5.84 -0.64 5.63
N ASN A 91 4.97 -1.19 6.48
CA ASN A 91 3.81 -1.95 6.05
C ASN A 91 2.59 -1.02 5.96
N SER A 92 2.33 -0.54 4.75
CA SER A 92 1.30 0.46 4.45
C SER A 92 0.38 0.05 3.31
N ILE A 93 -0.80 0.67 3.27
CA ILE A 93 -1.74 0.64 2.18
C ILE A 93 -2.30 2.03 1.91
N VAL A 94 -2.62 2.32 0.66
CA VAL A 94 -3.49 3.42 0.28
C VAL A 94 -4.95 2.98 0.40
N VAL A 95 -5.79 3.85 0.95
CA VAL A 95 -7.22 3.62 1.14
C VAL A 95 -7.99 4.22 -0.01
#